data_AF-A0A2I0TIK9-F1
#
_entry.id   AF-A0A2I0TIK9-F1
#
_cell.length_a   1.000
_cell.length_b   1.000
_cell.length_c   1.000
_cell.angle_alpha   90.00
_cell.angle_beta   90.00
_cell.angle_gamma   90.00
#
_symmetry.space_group_name_H-M   'P 1'
#
loop_
_entity.id
_entity.type
_entity.pdbx_description
1 polymer ?
#
loop_
_entity_poly.entity_id
_entity_poly.type
_entity_poly.pdbx_seq_one_letter_code
_entity_poly.pdbx_strand_id
1 'polypeptide(L)'
;MADFLDWTLSMLSKSSFQTMEGTVVMNGMLQALAQLFKHGKREDCLPYAATVLECLDNCKLSESNQMVLRKLGMKLVQRLGMTFVKPKVAKWRYQRGCRSLAANLQAPGSVVQNQMMTVAANEADDEEEYDIPAEIENVVEQLLVGLKDKDTIVRWSAAKGIGRITGRLPKELADDVIGSLLDCFRFQNLLRHGCAKKEEEIVPNPSS
;
A
#
# COMPACT_ATOMS: atom_id res chain seq x y z
N MET A 1 0.31 -19.41 20.08
CA MET A 1 0.07 -18.46 18.96
C MET A 1 -0.57 -19.18 17.78
N ALA A 2 -0.03 -20.34 17.37
CA ALA A 2 -0.60 -21.22 16.34
C ALA A 2 -2.10 -21.51 16.54
N ASP A 3 -2.51 -22.08 17.68
CA ASP A 3 -3.90 -22.48 17.92
C ASP A 3 -4.89 -21.30 17.80
N PHE A 4 -4.49 -20.13 18.27
CA PHE A 4 -5.30 -18.92 18.16
C PHE A 4 -5.41 -18.48 16.69
N LEU A 5 -4.31 -18.51 15.95
CA LEU A 5 -4.30 -18.17 14.52
C LEU A 5 -5.18 -19.14 13.73
N ASP A 6 -5.01 -20.44 13.90
CA ASP A 6 -5.83 -21.46 13.22
C ASP A 6 -7.32 -21.28 13.52
N TRP A 7 -7.67 -20.99 14.77
CA TRP A 7 -9.05 -20.69 15.15
C TRP A 7 -9.56 -19.41 14.47
N THR A 8 -8.79 -18.32 14.47
CA THR A 8 -9.19 -17.06 13.83
C THR A 8 -9.35 -17.20 12.32
N LEU A 9 -8.45 -17.93 11.65
CA LEU A 9 -8.48 -18.19 10.22
C LEU A 9 -9.65 -19.10 9.85
N SER A 10 -9.93 -20.13 10.66
CA SER A 10 -11.11 -20.99 10.48
C SER A 10 -12.41 -20.22 10.65
N MET A 11 -12.49 -19.28 11.59
CA MET A 11 -13.69 -18.45 11.76
C MET A 11 -13.85 -17.42 10.66
N LEU A 12 -12.75 -16.85 10.14
CA LEU A 12 -12.80 -15.94 9.01
C LEU A 12 -13.29 -16.64 7.74
N SER A 13 -12.81 -17.86 7.45
CA SER A 13 -13.21 -18.59 6.24
C SER A 13 -14.66 -19.10 6.29
N LYS A 14 -15.20 -19.38 7.48
CA LYS A 14 -16.60 -19.81 7.68
C LYS A 14 -17.59 -18.66 7.71
N SER A 15 -17.13 -17.45 8.00
CA SER A 15 -17.99 -16.28 8.17
C SER A 15 -18.23 -15.56 6.85
N SER A 16 -19.44 -15.02 6.67
CA SER A 16 -19.79 -14.20 5.50
C SER A 16 -20.25 -12.82 5.91
N PHE A 17 -19.72 -11.79 5.23
CA PHE A 17 -20.11 -10.38 5.38
C PHE A 17 -21.52 -10.07 4.85
N GLN A 18 -22.22 -11.06 4.27
CA GLN A 18 -23.63 -10.94 3.86
C GLN A 18 -24.59 -11.02 5.05
N THR A 19 -24.17 -11.65 6.16
CA THR A 19 -24.96 -11.77 7.38
C THR A 19 -24.50 -10.76 8.42
N MET A 20 -25.43 -10.26 9.24
CA MET A 20 -25.09 -9.32 10.32
C MET A 20 -24.20 -9.98 11.38
N GLU A 21 -24.46 -11.25 11.71
CA GLU A 21 -23.63 -12.01 12.66
C GLU A 21 -22.23 -12.25 12.11
N GLY A 22 -22.10 -12.77 10.88
CA GLY A 22 -20.81 -13.01 10.24
C GLY A 22 -19.97 -11.74 10.10
N THR A 23 -20.62 -10.61 9.83
CA THR A 23 -19.97 -9.29 9.84
C THR A 23 -19.30 -8.97 11.18
N VAL A 24 -20.02 -9.15 12.28
CA VAL A 24 -19.52 -8.82 13.63
C VAL A 24 -18.34 -9.73 13.96
N VAL A 25 -18.45 -11.02 13.64
CA VAL A 25 -17.37 -12.00 13.81
C VAL A 25 -16.14 -11.60 12.99
N MET A 26 -16.30 -11.36 11.68
CA MET A 26 -15.19 -10.95 10.81
C MET A 26 -14.53 -9.67 11.31
N ASN A 27 -15.31 -8.67 11.73
CA ASN A 27 -14.78 -7.44 12.30
C ASN A 27 -13.93 -7.71 13.55
N GLY A 28 -14.41 -8.56 14.47
CA GLY A 28 -13.67 -8.96 15.66
C GLY A 28 -12.35 -9.68 15.31
N MET A 29 -12.41 -10.66 14.40
CA MET A 29 -11.23 -11.43 13.98
C MET A 29 -10.19 -10.56 13.29
N LEU A 30 -10.60 -9.69 12.36
CA LEU A 30 -9.69 -8.75 11.68
C LEU A 30 -9.04 -7.77 12.66
N GLN A 31 -9.78 -7.29 13.67
CA GLN A 31 -9.21 -6.44 14.71
C GLN A 31 -8.20 -7.19 15.56
N ALA A 32 -8.50 -8.43 15.96
CA ALA A 32 -7.60 -9.27 16.74
C ALA A 32 -6.29 -9.54 15.97
N LEU A 33 -6.39 -9.94 14.70
CA LEU A 33 -5.23 -10.11 13.83
C LEU A 33 -4.43 -8.81 13.70
N ALA A 34 -5.09 -7.67 13.48
CA ALA A 34 -4.41 -6.39 13.37
C ALA A 34 -3.67 -5.98 14.66
N GLN A 35 -4.15 -6.38 15.85
CA GLN A 35 -3.44 -6.16 17.11
C GLN A 35 -2.30 -7.18 17.29
N LEU A 36 -2.52 -8.44 16.92
CA LEU A 36 -1.49 -9.48 16.95
C LEU A 36 -0.27 -9.07 16.13
N PHE A 37 -0.45 -8.68 14.86
CA PHE A 37 0.65 -8.21 14.00
C PHE A 37 1.20 -6.83 14.39
N LYS A 38 0.52 -6.08 15.26
CA LYS A 38 1.03 -4.81 15.79
C LYS A 38 1.96 -5.00 16.99
N HIS A 39 1.66 -5.97 17.84
CA HIS A 39 2.34 -6.19 19.12
C HIS A 39 3.24 -7.43 19.13
N GLY A 40 3.01 -8.38 18.21
CA GLY A 40 3.81 -9.58 18.05
C GLY A 40 5.19 -9.26 17.50
N LYS A 41 6.18 -10.05 17.93
CA LYS A 41 7.53 -9.97 17.40
C LYS A 41 7.54 -10.44 15.95
N ARG A 42 8.39 -9.84 15.12
CA ARG A 42 8.48 -10.18 13.69
C ARG A 42 8.79 -11.67 13.49
N GLU A 43 9.70 -12.22 14.27
CA GLU A 43 10.15 -13.61 14.19
C GLU A 43 9.01 -14.61 14.41
N ASP A 44 8.13 -14.34 15.37
CA ASP A 44 7.00 -15.20 15.70
C ASP A 44 5.85 -15.06 14.68
N CYS A 45 5.69 -13.87 14.09
CA CYS A 45 4.60 -13.57 13.15
C CYS A 45 4.91 -13.93 11.70
N LEU A 46 6.20 -13.94 11.31
CA LEU A 46 6.63 -14.15 9.92
C LEU A 46 6.15 -15.49 9.32
N PRO A 47 6.21 -16.64 10.03
CA PRO A 47 5.78 -17.93 9.48
C PRO A 47 4.28 -17.96 9.12
N TYR A 48 3.47 -17.18 9.83
CA TYR A 48 2.02 -17.13 9.65
C TYR A 48 1.56 -16.01 8.73
N ALA A 49 2.44 -15.07 8.37
CA ALA A 49 2.07 -13.88 7.61
C ALA A 49 1.52 -14.22 6.23
N ALA A 50 2.13 -15.20 5.52
CA ALA A 50 1.67 -15.65 4.21
C ALA A 50 0.29 -16.31 4.28
N THR A 51 0.07 -17.21 5.24
CA THR A 51 -1.22 -17.88 5.44
C THR A 51 -2.34 -16.91 5.79
N VAL A 52 -2.04 -15.90 6.62
CA VAL A 52 -3.02 -14.85 6.97
C VAL A 52 -3.34 -13.98 5.75
N LEU A 53 -2.36 -13.68 4.90
CA LEU A 53 -2.57 -12.93 3.67
C LEU A 53 -3.48 -13.71 2.71
N GLU A 54 -3.18 -14.98 2.46
CA GLU A 54 -4.01 -15.85 1.59
C GLU A 54 -5.45 -15.96 2.11
N CYS A 55 -5.64 -16.11 3.42
CA CYS A 55 -6.98 -16.12 4.01
C CYS A 55 -7.72 -14.78 3.79
N LEU A 56 -7.01 -13.67 3.88
CA LEU A 56 -7.58 -12.34 3.66
C LEU A 56 -8.01 -12.13 2.21
N ASP A 57 -7.23 -12.64 1.25
CA ASP A 57 -7.55 -12.60 -0.18
C ASP A 57 -8.83 -13.36 -0.48
N ASN A 58 -8.94 -14.57 0.09
CA ASN A 58 -10.13 -15.42 -0.03
C ASN A 58 -11.38 -14.78 0.57
N CYS A 59 -11.24 -13.91 1.57
CA CYS A 59 -12.38 -13.18 2.17
C CYS A 59 -12.96 -12.09 1.25
N LYS A 60 -12.27 -11.70 0.16
CA LYS A 60 -12.71 -10.69 -0.82
C LYS A 60 -13.36 -9.46 -0.20
N LEU A 61 -12.72 -8.92 0.85
CA LEU A 61 -13.31 -7.83 1.65
C LEU A 61 -13.62 -6.57 0.82
N SER A 62 -12.91 -6.35 -0.29
CA SER A 62 -13.15 -5.28 -1.26
C SER A 62 -14.60 -5.25 -1.78
N GLU A 63 -15.25 -6.41 -1.90
CA GLU A 63 -16.64 -6.53 -2.36
C GLU A 63 -17.67 -6.24 -1.26
N SER A 64 -17.23 -6.17 0.01
CA SER A 64 -18.15 -5.93 1.12
C SER A 64 -18.74 -4.52 1.08
N ASN A 65 -20.03 -4.39 1.34
CA ASN A 65 -20.66 -3.07 1.40
C ASN A 65 -20.16 -2.24 2.59
N GLN A 66 -19.63 -2.90 3.62
CA GLN A 66 -19.27 -2.29 4.89
C GLN A 66 -17.87 -1.69 4.89
N MET A 67 -17.82 -0.37 5.01
CA MET A 67 -16.58 0.40 5.08
C MET A 67 -15.61 -0.13 6.16
N VAL A 68 -16.12 -0.54 7.32
CA VAL A 68 -15.30 -0.96 8.46
C VAL A 68 -14.47 -2.19 8.12
N LEU A 69 -15.07 -3.19 7.45
CA LEU A 69 -14.38 -4.40 7.04
C LEU A 69 -13.30 -4.09 6.00
N ARG A 70 -13.60 -3.28 5.00
CA ARG A 70 -12.62 -2.87 3.96
C ARG A 70 -11.42 -2.13 4.56
N LYS A 71 -11.70 -1.17 5.46
CA LYS A 71 -10.66 -0.43 6.19
C LYS A 71 -9.79 -1.37 7.04
N LEU A 72 -10.40 -2.32 7.77
CA LEU A 72 -9.67 -3.26 8.60
C LEU A 72 -8.82 -4.21 7.77
N GLY A 73 -9.33 -4.69 6.64
CA GLY A 73 -8.58 -5.45 5.65
C GLY A 73 -7.33 -4.69 5.21
N MET A 74 -7.49 -3.46 4.69
CA MET A 74 -6.34 -2.62 4.28
C MET A 74 -5.33 -2.39 5.41
N LYS A 75 -5.82 -2.23 6.65
CA LYS A 75 -4.96 -2.07 7.82
C LYS A 75 -4.17 -3.34 8.13
N LEU A 76 -4.77 -4.53 7.98
CA LEU A 76 -4.10 -5.81 8.17
C LEU A 76 -3.06 -6.06 7.06
N VAL A 77 -3.43 -5.86 5.79
CA VAL A 77 -2.52 -5.93 4.63
C VAL A 77 -1.28 -5.07 4.84
N GLN A 78 -1.48 -3.82 5.26
CA GLN A 78 -0.37 -2.93 5.60
C GLN A 78 0.56 -3.51 6.68
N ARG A 79 0.01 -4.17 7.70
CA ARG A 79 0.81 -4.77 8.79
C ARG A 79 1.54 -6.02 8.34
N LEU A 80 0.93 -6.83 7.47
CA LEU A 80 1.56 -8.00 6.86
C LEU A 80 2.74 -7.58 5.98
N GLY A 81 2.56 -6.60 5.09
CA GLY A 81 3.65 -6.02 4.28
C GLY A 81 4.83 -5.53 5.12
N MET A 82 4.53 -4.88 6.24
CA MET A 82 5.53 -4.42 7.22
C MET A 82 6.24 -5.56 7.96
N THR A 83 5.63 -6.73 8.05
CA THR A 83 6.20 -7.92 8.71
C THR A 83 7.14 -8.65 7.75
N PHE A 84 6.74 -8.76 6.48
CA PHE A 84 7.59 -9.30 5.41
C PHE A 84 8.86 -8.47 5.22
N VAL A 85 8.75 -7.15 5.00
CA VAL A 85 9.93 -6.30 4.79
C VAL A 85 10.67 -6.01 6.11
N LYS A 86 11.97 -6.32 6.16
CA LYS A 86 12.84 -5.95 7.30
C LYS A 86 12.75 -4.44 7.57
N PRO A 87 12.80 -3.96 8.83
CA PRO A 87 12.91 -2.54 9.14
C PRO A 87 14.24 -1.94 8.65
N LYS A 88 14.37 -1.69 7.35
CA LYS A 88 15.47 -0.93 6.75
C LYS A 88 14.91 0.40 6.25
N VAL A 89 15.62 1.49 6.53
CA VAL A 89 15.32 2.79 5.93
C VAL A 89 16.22 2.92 4.72
N ALA A 90 15.65 2.86 3.53
CA ALA A 90 16.44 2.87 2.32
C ALA A 90 17.14 4.24 2.16
N LYS A 91 18.47 4.24 2.01
CA LYS A 91 19.29 5.46 1.95
C LYS A 91 18.88 6.37 0.78
N TRP A 92 18.42 5.79 -0.34
CA TRP A 92 17.91 6.51 -1.52
C TRP A 92 16.75 7.47 -1.20
N ARG A 93 15.95 7.17 -0.15
CA ARG A 93 14.86 8.04 0.32
C ARG A 93 15.33 9.46 0.68
N TYR A 94 16.61 9.63 1.06
CA TYR A 94 17.19 10.90 1.47
C TYR A 94 17.98 11.62 0.38
N GLN A 95 18.02 11.11 -0.86
CA GLN A 95 18.55 11.85 -2.02
C GLN A 95 17.56 12.92 -2.51
N ARG A 96 17.16 13.84 -1.63
CA ARG A 96 16.62 15.14 -2.07
C ARG A 96 17.81 16.06 -2.24
N GLY A 97 18.14 16.38 -3.49
CA GLY A 97 19.26 17.25 -3.85
C GLY A 97 19.38 18.47 -2.93
N CYS A 98 20.60 18.68 -2.44
CA CYS A 98 21.14 19.90 -1.84
C CYS A 98 20.22 20.62 -0.84
N ARG A 99 20.28 20.21 0.44
CA ARG A 99 19.59 20.86 1.57
C ARG A 99 20.08 22.28 1.91
N SER A 100 21.18 22.73 1.31
CA SER A 100 21.68 24.08 1.54
C SER A 100 21.29 24.98 0.38
N LEU A 101 20.21 25.74 0.57
CA LEU A 101 19.86 26.84 -0.33
C LEU A 101 21.04 27.82 -0.50
N ALA A 102 21.82 28.02 0.57
CA ALA A 102 23.04 28.82 0.54
C ALA A 102 24.13 28.22 -0.38
N ALA A 103 24.30 26.91 -0.40
CA ALA A 103 25.22 26.25 -1.33
C ALA A 103 24.75 26.34 -2.79
N ASN A 104 23.42 26.28 -3.02
CA ASN A 104 22.84 26.46 -4.36
C ASN A 104 22.98 27.90 -4.89
N LEU A 105 23.03 28.90 -4.00
CA LEU A 105 23.23 30.31 -4.34
C LEU A 105 24.72 30.66 -4.59
N GLN A 106 25.66 29.91 -4.01
CA GLN A 106 27.10 30.23 -4.07
C GLN A 106 27.84 29.63 -5.28
N ALA A 107 27.26 28.66 -6.00
CA ALA A 107 27.97 27.99 -7.09
C ALA A 107 27.04 27.67 -8.28
N PRO A 108 26.81 28.62 -9.20
CA PRO A 108 25.96 28.43 -10.38
C PRO A 108 26.54 27.49 -11.47
N GLY A 109 27.45 26.56 -11.13
CA GLY A 109 28.07 25.65 -12.10
C GLY A 109 28.70 24.36 -11.56
N SER A 110 28.86 24.20 -10.23
CA SER A 110 29.55 23.03 -9.64
C SER A 110 28.59 21.92 -9.17
N VAL A 111 27.29 22.22 -9.10
CA VAL A 111 26.27 21.30 -8.56
C VAL A 111 26.07 20.07 -9.47
N VAL A 112 26.25 20.21 -10.78
CA VAL A 112 26.03 19.14 -11.76
C VAL A 112 27.11 18.05 -11.69
N GLN A 113 28.37 18.43 -11.46
CA GLN A 113 29.48 17.46 -11.34
C GLN A 113 29.44 16.71 -10.01
N ASN A 114 29.06 17.38 -8.91
CA ASN A 114 28.88 16.72 -7.61
C ASN A 114 27.65 15.81 -7.57
N GLN A 115 26.62 16.07 -8.38
CA GLN A 115 25.48 15.15 -8.54
C GLN A 115 25.90 13.84 -9.22
N MET A 116 26.69 13.87 -10.29
CA MET A 116 27.17 12.64 -10.93
C MET A 116 28.12 11.83 -10.04
N MET A 117 29.02 12.50 -9.32
CA MET A 117 30.01 11.84 -8.45
C MET A 117 29.36 11.16 -7.22
N THR A 118 28.29 11.74 -6.66
CA THR A 118 27.57 11.17 -5.51
C THR A 118 26.57 10.07 -5.88
N VAL A 119 26.11 10.04 -7.13
CA VAL A 119 25.29 8.94 -7.66
C VAL A 119 26.19 7.72 -7.92
N ALA A 120 27.30 7.90 -8.62
CA ALA A 120 28.24 6.80 -8.93
C ALA A 120 28.90 6.17 -7.68
N ALA A 121 29.20 6.96 -6.64
CA ALA A 121 29.83 6.43 -5.43
C ALA A 121 28.88 5.66 -4.50
N ASN A 122 27.56 5.77 -4.67
CA ASN A 122 26.56 5.03 -3.89
C ASN A 122 25.98 3.82 -4.65
N GLU A 123 26.33 3.64 -5.93
CA GLU A 123 25.97 2.44 -6.71
C GLU A 123 26.87 1.25 -6.39
N ALA A 124 27.99 1.47 -5.68
CA ALA A 124 29.03 0.46 -5.47
C ALA A 124 28.92 -0.38 -4.17
N ASP A 125 27.87 -0.22 -3.36
CA ASP A 125 27.85 -0.85 -2.01
C ASP A 125 26.48 -1.39 -1.54
N ASP A 126 25.60 -1.85 -2.44
CA ASP A 126 24.39 -2.57 -1.99
C ASP A 126 24.09 -3.76 -2.93
N GLU A 127 25.07 -4.65 -3.06
CA GLU A 127 24.88 -6.05 -3.49
C GLU A 127 24.38 -6.92 -2.31
N GLU A 128 23.65 -6.35 -1.34
CA GLU A 128 22.95 -7.14 -0.34
C GLU A 128 21.73 -7.80 -0.99
N GLU A 129 21.87 -9.10 -1.29
CA GLU A 129 20.82 -10.06 -1.65
C GLU A 129 19.44 -9.65 -1.10
N TYR A 130 18.62 -9.07 -1.98
CA TYR A 130 17.29 -8.61 -1.65
C TYR A 130 16.36 -9.82 -1.48
N ASP A 131 16.33 -10.39 -0.28
CA ASP A 131 15.36 -11.40 0.11
C ASP A 131 13.98 -10.73 0.32
N ILE A 132 13.32 -10.42 -0.79
CA ILE A 132 12.00 -9.81 -0.85
C ILE A 132 10.99 -10.92 -1.13
N PRO A 133 10.14 -11.26 -0.16
CA PRO A 133 9.11 -12.28 -0.36
C PRO A 133 8.13 -11.87 -1.46
N ALA A 134 7.74 -12.81 -2.33
CA ALA A 134 6.80 -12.58 -3.43
C ALA A 134 5.43 -12.04 -2.94
N GLU A 135 5.08 -12.34 -1.69
CA GLU A 135 3.90 -11.86 -1.00
C GLU A 135 3.81 -10.32 -0.94
N ILE A 136 4.94 -9.61 -1.07
CA ILE A 136 4.95 -8.14 -1.14
C ILE A 136 4.22 -7.62 -2.37
N GLU A 137 4.34 -8.31 -3.51
CA GLU A 137 3.65 -7.91 -4.74
C GLU A 137 2.13 -7.93 -4.52
N ASN A 138 1.61 -9.02 -3.95
CA ASN A 138 0.20 -9.16 -3.60
C ASN A 138 -0.25 -8.08 -2.60
N VAL A 139 0.56 -7.79 -1.57
CA VAL A 139 0.28 -6.70 -0.62
C VAL A 139 0.18 -5.34 -1.34
N VAL A 140 1.08 -5.06 -2.28
CA VAL A 140 1.07 -3.80 -3.05
C VAL A 140 -0.17 -3.74 -3.95
N GLU A 141 -0.49 -4.83 -4.67
CA GLU A 141 -1.66 -4.91 -5.52
C GLU A 141 -2.96 -4.61 -4.74
N GLN A 142 -3.13 -5.24 -3.58
CA GLN A 142 -4.28 -4.99 -2.72
C GLN A 142 -4.38 -3.54 -2.24
N LEU A 143 -3.24 -2.90 -1.94
CA LEU A 143 -3.23 -1.50 -1.55
C LEU A 143 -3.56 -0.59 -2.74
N LEU A 144 -3.10 -0.90 -3.95
CA LEU A 144 -3.46 -0.17 -5.17
C LEU A 144 -4.96 -0.30 -5.48
N VAL A 145 -5.56 -1.47 -5.28
CA VAL A 145 -7.02 -1.64 -5.34
C VAL A 145 -7.71 -0.78 -4.28
N GLY A 146 -7.18 -0.76 -3.05
CA GLY A 146 -7.72 0.05 -1.95
C GLY A 146 -7.68 1.57 -2.21
N LEU A 147 -6.80 2.07 -3.08
CA LEU A 147 -6.80 3.48 -3.51
C LEU A 147 -8.01 3.84 -4.36
N LYS A 148 -8.63 2.87 -5.03
CA LYS A 148 -9.81 3.04 -5.87
C LYS A 148 -11.13 2.88 -5.09
N ASP A 149 -11.08 2.69 -3.77
CA ASP A 149 -12.26 2.48 -2.94
C ASP A 149 -13.22 3.69 -2.97
N LYS A 150 -14.51 3.43 -2.78
CA LYS A 150 -15.57 4.46 -2.68
C LYS A 150 -15.37 5.38 -1.48
N ASP A 151 -14.91 4.83 -0.35
CA ASP A 151 -14.80 5.54 0.92
C ASP A 151 -13.41 6.15 1.12
N THR A 152 -13.37 7.45 1.47
CA THR A 152 -12.13 8.21 1.69
C THR A 152 -11.25 7.63 2.80
N ILE A 153 -11.87 7.06 3.83
CA ILE A 153 -11.15 6.45 4.97
C ILE A 153 -10.35 5.22 4.52
N VAL A 154 -10.92 4.41 3.62
CA VAL A 154 -10.25 3.22 3.07
C VAL A 154 -9.10 3.65 2.17
N ARG A 155 -9.34 4.63 1.27
CA ARG A 155 -8.30 5.22 0.40
C ARG A 155 -7.12 5.79 1.20
N TRP A 156 -7.39 6.51 2.30
CA TRP A 156 -6.32 7.01 3.18
C TRP A 156 -5.52 5.86 3.78
N SER A 157 -6.20 4.81 4.27
CA SER A 157 -5.53 3.64 4.85
C SER A 157 -4.60 2.97 3.84
N ALA A 158 -5.07 2.79 2.61
CA ALA A 158 -4.29 2.24 1.50
C ALA A 158 -3.06 3.11 1.17
N ALA A 159 -3.25 4.42 0.98
CA ALA A 159 -2.17 5.37 0.69
C ALA A 159 -1.09 5.38 1.79
N LYS A 160 -1.50 5.31 3.06
CA LYS A 160 -0.59 5.21 4.20
C LYS A 160 0.17 3.87 4.21
N GLY A 161 -0.45 2.80 3.74
CA GLY A 161 0.19 1.50 3.53
C GLY A 161 1.32 1.58 2.52
N ILE A 162 0.98 2.06 1.31
CA ILE A 162 1.91 2.18 0.19
C ILE A 162 3.14 3.00 0.58
N GLY A 163 2.94 4.22 1.08
CA GLY A 163 4.06 5.11 1.43
C GLY A 163 4.97 4.56 2.55
N ARG A 164 4.46 3.65 3.39
CA ARG A 164 5.27 2.98 4.41
C ARG A 164 6.02 1.78 3.87
N ILE A 165 5.45 1.04 2.93
CA ILE A 165 6.06 -0.14 2.31
C ILE A 165 7.11 0.29 1.29
N THR A 166 6.79 1.22 0.37
CA THR A 166 7.74 1.71 -0.64
C THR A 166 8.99 2.31 -0.03
N GLY A 167 8.88 2.95 1.15
CA GLY A 167 10.03 3.47 1.89
C GLY A 167 10.99 2.41 2.46
N ARG A 168 10.66 1.11 2.36
CA ARG A 168 11.52 -0.02 2.75
C ARG A 168 11.94 -0.90 1.57
N LEU A 169 11.42 -0.66 0.37
CA LEU A 169 11.76 -1.42 -0.81
C LEU A 169 13.05 -0.88 -1.46
N PRO A 170 13.79 -1.73 -2.20
CA PRO A 170 14.81 -1.26 -3.14
C PRO A 170 14.23 -0.25 -4.12
N LYS A 171 15.13 0.56 -4.69
CA LYS A 171 14.78 1.65 -5.59
C LYS A 171 13.98 1.16 -6.80
N GLU A 172 14.40 0.06 -7.42
CA GLU A 172 13.74 -0.48 -8.62
C GLU A 172 12.27 -0.84 -8.36
N LEU A 173 12.00 -1.64 -7.33
CA LEU A 173 10.62 -1.97 -6.94
C LEU A 173 9.84 -0.73 -6.48
N ALA A 174 10.50 0.21 -5.78
CA ALA A 174 9.83 1.43 -5.38
C ALA A 174 9.40 2.28 -6.58
N ASP A 175 10.22 2.35 -7.63
CA ASP A 175 9.91 3.04 -8.88
C ASP A 175 8.73 2.37 -9.61
N ASP A 176 8.65 1.03 -9.63
CA ASP A 176 7.52 0.29 -10.20
C ASP A 176 6.20 0.56 -9.47
N VAL A 177 6.24 0.58 -8.13
CA VAL A 177 5.07 0.94 -7.31
C VAL A 177 4.64 2.39 -7.57
N ILE A 178 5.59 3.31 -7.75
CA ILE A 178 5.30 4.71 -8.09
C ILE A 178 4.68 4.80 -9.48
N GLY A 179 5.19 4.06 -10.47
CA GLY A 179 4.61 3.97 -11.81
C GLY A 179 3.14 3.54 -11.76
N SER A 180 2.86 2.45 -11.06
CA SER A 180 1.51 1.91 -10.85
C SER A 180 0.58 2.90 -10.16
N LEU A 181 1.11 3.64 -9.17
CA LEU A 181 0.38 4.69 -8.46
C LEU A 181 0.03 5.87 -9.38
N LEU A 182 0.96 6.32 -10.22
CA LEU A 182 0.72 7.40 -11.18
C LEU A 182 -0.33 7.02 -12.21
N ASP A 183 -0.32 5.78 -12.69
CA ASP A 183 -1.35 5.29 -13.60
C ASP A 183 -2.72 5.24 -12.91
N CYS A 184 -2.79 4.80 -11.64
CA CYS A 184 -4.03 4.86 -10.86
C CYS A 184 -4.63 6.27 -10.82
N PHE A 185 -3.81 7.31 -10.65
CA PHE A 185 -4.27 8.71 -10.67
C PHE A 185 -4.72 9.17 -12.06
N ARG A 186 -4.02 8.75 -13.13
CA ARG A 186 -4.42 9.07 -14.51
C ARG A 186 -5.81 8.50 -14.83
N PHE A 187 -6.07 7.25 -14.47
CA PHE A 187 -7.39 6.63 -14.65
C PHE A 187 -8.50 7.37 -13.91
N GLN A 188 -8.25 7.75 -12.65
CA GLN A 188 -9.25 8.46 -11.85
C GLN A 188 -9.55 9.86 -12.42
N ASN A 189 -8.54 10.57 -12.92
CA ASN A 189 -8.72 11.87 -13.56
C ASN A 189 -9.46 11.76 -14.90
N LEU A 190 -9.15 10.74 -15.71
CA LEU A 190 -9.81 10.53 -17.00
C LEU A 190 -11.28 10.17 -16.86
N LEU A 191 -11.67 9.41 -15.82
CA LEU A 191 -13.09 9.17 -15.51
C LEU A 191 -13.81 10.44 -15.06
N ARG A 192 -13.17 11.31 -14.26
CA ARG A 192 -13.79 12.59 -13.86
C ARG A 192 -13.97 13.54 -15.05
N HIS A 193 -12.99 13.63 -15.94
CA HIS A 193 -13.07 14.47 -17.14
C HIS A 193 -13.94 13.86 -18.26
N GLY A 194 -14.01 12.53 -18.37
CA GLY A 194 -14.91 11.85 -19.30
C GLY A 194 -16.38 11.94 -18.90
N CYS A 195 -16.67 11.97 -17.59
CA CYS A 195 -18.02 12.21 -17.08
C CYS A 195 -18.47 13.67 -17.31
N ALA A 196 -17.56 14.65 -17.18
CA ALA A 196 -17.86 16.05 -17.47
C ALA A 196 -18.24 16.30 -18.94
N LYS A 197 -17.71 15.52 -19.90
CA LYS A 197 -18.07 15.65 -21.32
C LYS A 197 -19.42 15.04 -21.69
N LYS A 198 -20.02 14.19 -20.84
CA LYS A 198 -21.36 13.61 -21.10
C LYS A 198 -22.52 14.46 -20.58
N GLU A 199 -22.27 15.43 -19.71
CA GLU A 199 -23.31 16.34 -19.19
C GLU A 199 -23.51 17.60 -20.06
N GLU A 200 -22.55 17.97 -20.91
CA GLU A 200 -22.69 19.14 -21.81
C GLU A 200 -23.49 18.86 -23.10
N GLU A 201 -23.84 17.61 -23.41
CA GLU A 201 -24.54 17.24 -24.66
C GLU A 201 -26.07 17.13 -24.52
N ILE A 202 -26.63 17.47 -23.35
CA ILE A 202 -28.08 17.42 -23.07
C ILE A 202 -28.60 18.83 -22.72
N VAL A 203 -28.57 19.74 -23.69
CA VAL A 203 -29.42 20.94 -23.66
C VAL A 203 -30.21 20.99 -24.97
N PRO A 204 -31.52 20.69 -24.95
CA PRO A 204 -32.33 20.86 -26.16
C PRO A 204 -32.55 22.35 -26.42
N ASN A 205 -32.13 22.79 -27.60
CA ASN A 205 -32.40 24.12 -28.14
C ASN A 205 -33.93 24.39 -28.13
N PRO A 206 -34.43 25.47 -27.50
CA PRO A 206 -35.82 25.87 -27.68
C PRO A 206 -35.96 26.51 -29.06
N SER A 207 -36.62 25.79 -29.96
CA SER A 207 -37.11 26.32 -31.23
C SER A 207 -38.19 27.39 -30.99
N SER A 208 -37.95 28.60 -31.49
CA SER A 208 -38.95 29.58 -31.92
C SER A 208 -38.35 30.45 -33.01
#